data_AF-A0A927V2Z9-F1
#
_entry.id   AF-A0A927V2Z9-F1
#
_cell.length_a   1.000
_cell.length_b   1.000
_cell.length_c   1.000
_cell.angle_alpha   90.00
_cell.angle_beta   90.00
_cell.angle_gamma   90.00
#
_symmetry.space_group_name_H-M   'P 1'
#
loop_
_entity.id
_entity.type
_entity.pdbx_description
1 polymer ?
#
loop_
_entity_poly.entity_id
_entity_poly.type
_entity_poly.pdbx_seq_one_letter_code
_entity_poly.pdbx_strand_id
1 'polypeptide(L)'
;MYDNESSKGYNLIKWGILLSALHINVSIWIFGVQIIPSFIGLIMIAVAIGSMYKAGGARYFKNLKSSSVKLVIVSVIQFVVGLLFGYENVSGFMNLLSPAMLLLTFLYETMVFADLLNMTVRLYKDNHEIKKADKLRKDRMLYIKLSLVLAVIYGLSMIPALSIWLNYSCMILTLLMKLWLSLMLQNTSKTNLIFKEDEVIKEEAFNMENVEK
;
A
#
# COMPACT_ATOMS: atom_id res chain seq x y z
N MET A 1 21.35 0.90 16.55
CA MET A 1 19.99 1.35 16.95
C MET A 1 19.00 1.38 15.77
N TYR A 2 19.47 1.47 14.51
CA TYR A 2 18.62 1.52 13.31
C TYR A 2 18.00 0.18 12.87
N ASP A 3 18.63 -0.96 13.17
CA ASP A 3 18.16 -2.30 12.74
C ASP A 3 16.73 -2.63 13.22
N ASN A 4 16.34 -2.10 14.38
CA ASN A 4 15.05 -2.39 14.99
C ASN A 4 13.89 -1.58 14.37
N GLU A 5 14.16 -0.38 13.83
CA GLU A 5 13.14 0.50 13.25
C GLU A 5 12.62 -0.02 11.91
N SER A 6 13.50 -0.59 11.08
CA SER A 6 13.12 -1.20 9.80
C SER A 6 12.22 -2.41 10.01
N SER A 7 12.62 -3.35 10.87
CA SER A 7 11.85 -4.55 11.18
C SER A 7 10.47 -4.21 11.77
N LYS A 8 10.42 -3.30 12.75
CA LYS A 8 9.17 -2.80 13.34
C LYS A 8 8.28 -2.12 12.30
N GLY A 9 8.86 -1.28 11.43
CA GLY A 9 8.14 -0.61 10.35
C GLY A 9 7.48 -1.59 9.38
N TYR A 10 8.22 -2.55 8.84
CA TYR A 10 7.65 -3.57 7.94
C TYR A 10 6.61 -4.44 8.63
N ASN A 11 6.80 -4.78 9.91
CA ASN A 11 5.79 -5.53 10.67
C ASN A 11 4.51 -4.71 10.86
N LEU A 12 4.62 -3.41 11.15
CA LEU A 12 3.47 -2.53 11.27
C LEU A 12 2.73 -2.37 9.92
N ILE A 13 3.47 -2.28 8.80
CA ILE A 13 2.88 -2.28 7.45
C ILE A 13 2.13 -3.59 7.19
N LYS A 14 2.75 -4.73 7.49
CA LYS A 14 2.14 -6.05 7.34
C LYS A 14 0.78 -6.12 8.04
N TRP A 15 0.73 -5.71 9.30
CA TRP A 15 -0.51 -5.68 10.07
C TRP A 15 -1.52 -4.66 9.54
N GLY A 16 -1.06 -3.49 9.10
CA GLY A 16 -1.91 -2.51 8.45
C GLY A 16 -2.57 -3.03 7.16
N ILE A 17 -1.84 -3.79 6.34
CA ILE A 17 -2.39 -4.44 5.13
C ILE A 17 -3.49 -5.43 5.53
N LEU A 18 -3.23 -6.30 6.51
CA LEU A 18 -4.21 -7.29 6.98
C LEU A 18 -5.46 -6.61 7.53
N LEU A 19 -5.30 -5.58 8.37
CA LEU A 19 -6.43 -4.86 8.95
C LEU A 19 -7.22 -4.09 7.89
N SER A 20 -6.54 -3.54 6.89
CA SER A 20 -7.20 -2.93 5.72
C SER A 20 -7.92 -3.95 4.83
N ALA A 21 -7.57 -5.23 4.89
CA ALA A 21 -8.21 -6.30 4.12
C ALA A 21 -9.49 -6.83 4.78
N LEU A 22 -9.60 -6.66 6.11
CA LEU A 22 -10.76 -7.08 6.90
C LEU A 22 -11.90 -6.06 6.91
N HIS A 23 -11.86 -5.05 6.04
CA HIS A 23 -12.97 -4.11 5.95
C HIS A 23 -14.20 -4.82 5.39
N ILE A 24 -15.23 -4.94 6.23
CA ILE A 24 -16.52 -5.51 5.86
C ILE A 24 -17.50 -4.35 5.80
N ASN A 25 -18.02 -4.09 4.61
CA ASN A 25 -19.12 -3.14 4.40
C ASN A 25 -20.42 -3.84 4.81
N VAL A 26 -21.16 -3.24 5.74
CA VAL A 26 -22.52 -3.65 6.10
C VAL A 26 -23.45 -2.52 5.70
N SER A 27 -24.47 -2.80 4.88
CA SER A 27 -25.49 -1.80 4.56
C SER A 27 -26.65 -1.91 5.54
N ILE A 28 -27.03 -0.80 6.17
CA ILE A 28 -28.19 -0.67 7.05
C ILE A 28 -29.06 0.43 6.44
N TRP A 29 -30.06 0.02 5.65
CA TRP A 29 -30.95 0.92 4.92
C TRP A 29 -30.19 1.84 3.94
N ILE A 30 -30.18 3.15 4.19
CA ILE A 30 -29.49 4.18 3.38
C ILE A 30 -28.06 4.44 3.85
N PHE A 31 -27.66 3.90 5.01
CA PHE A 31 -26.33 4.10 5.59
C PHE A 31 -25.48 2.85 5.41
N GLY A 32 -24.21 3.05 5.11
CA GLY A 32 -23.20 1.99 5.10
C GLY A 32 -22.33 2.09 6.33
N VAL A 33 -22.11 0.98 7.05
CA VAL A 33 -21.14 0.92 8.15
C VAL A 33 -20.04 -0.07 7.79
N GLN A 34 -18.78 0.36 7.90
CA GLN A 34 -17.65 -0.57 7.91
C GLN A 34 -17.39 -1.04 9.34
N ILE A 35 -17.45 -2.36 9.59
CA ILE A 35 -17.14 -2.93 10.93
C ILE A 35 -15.69 -2.58 11.31
N ILE A 36 -14.78 -2.71 10.35
CA ILE A 36 -13.40 -2.26 10.46
C ILE A 36 -13.14 -1.33 9.28
N PRO A 37 -13.11 0.01 9.49
CA PRO A 37 -12.81 0.91 8.41
C PRO A 37 -11.42 0.66 7.84
N SER A 38 -11.33 0.54 6.51
CA SER A 38 -10.07 0.21 5.83
C SER A 38 -8.97 1.24 6.09
N PHE A 39 -9.35 2.51 6.30
CA PHE A 39 -8.42 3.59 6.60
C PHE A 39 -7.61 3.37 7.89
N ILE A 40 -8.11 2.59 8.86
CA ILE A 40 -7.35 2.31 10.10
C ILE A 40 -6.06 1.56 9.77
N GLY A 41 -6.15 0.54 8.91
CA GLY A 41 -4.98 -0.20 8.43
C GLY A 41 -4.04 0.68 7.61
N LEU A 42 -4.60 1.58 6.79
CA LEU A 42 -3.81 2.52 5.97
C LEU A 42 -3.09 3.58 6.83
N ILE A 43 -3.68 4.03 7.95
CA ILE A 43 -3.02 4.91 8.92
C ILE A 43 -1.80 4.21 9.51
N MET A 44 -1.92 2.94 9.91
CA MET A 44 -0.78 2.17 10.42
C MET A 44 0.36 2.11 9.40
N ILE A 45 0.04 1.88 8.13
CA ILE A 45 1.01 1.87 7.02
C ILE A 45 1.67 3.25 6.87
N ALA A 46 0.89 4.33 6.86
CA ALA A 46 1.41 5.69 6.72
C ALA A 46 2.33 6.09 7.89
N VAL A 47 1.97 5.71 9.12
CA VAL A 47 2.80 5.91 10.32
C VAL A 47 4.11 5.13 10.21
N ALA A 48 4.06 3.86 9.80
CA ALA A 48 5.24 3.03 9.60
C ALA A 48 6.20 3.61 8.54
N ILE A 49 5.66 4.01 7.38
CA ILE A 49 6.45 4.67 6.33
C ILE A 49 7.04 5.99 6.85
N GLY A 50 6.27 6.73 7.65
CA GLY A 50 6.72 7.95 8.30
C GLY A 50 7.89 7.73 9.29
N SER A 51 7.86 6.64 10.08
CA SER A 51 8.96 6.32 11.00
C SER A 51 10.20 5.87 10.23
N MET A 52 10.04 5.00 9.23
CA MET A 52 11.15 4.55 8.38
C MET A 52 11.79 5.70 7.60
N TYR A 53 11.00 6.70 7.16
CA TYR A 53 11.53 7.92 6.58
C TYR A 53 12.40 8.72 7.57
N LYS A 54 11.90 8.93 8.79
CA LYS A 54 12.63 9.67 9.83
C LYS A 54 13.92 8.96 10.25
N ALA A 55 13.89 7.63 10.33
CA ALA A 55 15.04 6.82 10.70
C ALA A 55 16.06 6.70 9.58
N GLY A 56 15.63 6.64 8.31
CA GLY A 56 16.52 6.37 7.19
C GLY A 56 17.04 7.60 6.43
N GLY A 57 16.47 8.79 6.63
CA GLY A 57 16.90 10.04 5.96
C GLY A 57 16.77 10.07 4.43
N ALA A 58 16.53 8.92 3.80
CA ALA A 58 16.56 8.74 2.36
C ALA A 58 15.45 9.57 1.68
N ARG A 59 15.88 10.43 0.74
CA ARG A 59 15.00 11.25 -0.12
C ARG A 59 13.92 10.41 -0.83
N TYR A 60 14.20 9.12 -1.03
CA TYR A 60 13.32 8.12 -1.64
C TYR A 60 12.04 7.81 -0.85
N PHE A 61 12.06 7.88 0.48
CA PHE A 61 10.84 7.68 1.30
C PHE A 61 9.90 8.89 1.29
N LYS A 62 10.36 10.08 0.87
CA LYS A 62 9.57 11.32 0.88
C LYS A 62 8.31 11.20 0.01
N ASN A 63 8.46 10.66 -1.20
CA ASN A 63 7.35 10.48 -2.13
C ASN A 63 6.39 9.40 -1.61
N LEU A 64 6.92 8.27 -1.14
CA LEU A 64 6.11 7.19 -0.59
C LEU A 64 5.32 7.62 0.65
N LYS A 65 5.92 8.46 1.53
CA LYS A 65 5.23 9.07 2.68
C LYS A 65 4.08 9.98 2.23
N SER A 66 4.30 10.82 1.22
CA SER A 66 3.24 11.68 0.72
C SER A 66 2.11 10.86 0.08
N SER A 67 2.44 9.86 -0.73
CA SER A 67 1.44 8.99 -1.37
C SER A 67 0.67 8.15 -0.36
N SER A 68 1.30 7.63 0.71
CA SER A 68 0.59 6.88 1.75
C SER A 68 -0.39 7.76 2.54
N VAL A 69 -0.03 9.02 2.84
CA VAL A 69 -0.95 9.97 3.47
C VAL A 69 -2.13 10.31 2.55
N LYS A 70 -1.87 10.55 1.26
CA LYS A 70 -2.94 10.76 0.28
C LYS A 70 -3.88 9.56 0.20
N LEU A 71 -3.36 8.34 0.27
CA LEU A 71 -4.16 7.11 0.25
C LEU A 71 -5.08 7.02 1.48
N VAL A 72 -4.58 7.42 2.65
CA VAL A 72 -5.40 7.56 3.86
C VAL A 72 -6.52 8.56 3.64
N ILE A 73 -6.24 9.75 3.12
CA ILE A 73 -7.25 10.79 2.87
C ILE A 73 -8.33 10.28 1.91
N VAL A 74 -7.93 9.65 0.80
CA VAL A 74 -8.87 9.06 -0.18
C VAL A 74 -9.75 7.99 0.49
N SER A 75 -9.17 7.11 1.30
CA SER A 75 -9.91 6.07 2.02
C SER A 75 -10.89 6.65 3.06
N VAL A 76 -10.51 7.73 3.75
CA VAL A 76 -11.40 8.44 4.68
C VAL A 76 -12.57 9.09 3.94
N ILE A 77 -12.30 9.76 2.81
CA ILE A 77 -13.36 10.35 1.96
C ILE A 77 -14.32 9.25 1.51
N GLN A 78 -13.79 8.13 1.03
CA GLN A 78 -14.59 6.99 0.61
C GLN A 78 -15.44 6.41 1.75
N PHE A 79 -14.89 6.32 2.97
CA PHE A 79 -15.64 5.90 4.14
C PHE A 79 -16.79 6.86 4.45
N VAL A 80 -16.54 8.17 4.46
CA VAL A 80 -17.58 9.18 4.73
C VAL A 80 -18.67 9.16 3.65
N VAL A 81 -18.30 9.03 2.38
CA VAL A 81 -19.26 8.89 1.27
C VAL A 81 -20.11 7.63 1.45
N GLY A 82 -19.49 6.48 1.75
CA GLY A 82 -20.22 5.24 1.99
C GLY A 82 -21.10 5.29 3.24
N LEU A 83 -20.70 6.04 4.27
CA LEU A 83 -21.52 6.27 5.46
C LEU A 83 -22.77 7.08 5.11
N LEU A 84 -22.62 8.20 4.40
CA LEU A 84 -23.74 9.10 4.10
C LEU A 84 -24.69 8.58 3.03
N PHE A 85 -24.19 7.78 2.08
CA PHE A 85 -24.94 7.36 0.89
C PHE A 85 -25.11 5.84 0.76
N GLY A 86 -24.55 5.04 1.67
CA GLY A 86 -24.59 3.58 1.58
C GLY A 86 -23.50 3.00 0.68
N TYR A 87 -23.17 1.72 0.91
CA TYR A 87 -22.20 0.98 0.09
C TYR A 87 -22.87 0.20 -1.06
N GLU A 88 -24.19 -0.03 -0.98
CA GLU A 88 -24.96 -0.79 -1.97
C GLU A 88 -26.28 -0.08 -2.28
N ASN A 89 -26.63 0.01 -3.57
CA ASN A 89 -27.95 0.39 -4.08
C ASN A 89 -28.43 1.83 -3.81
N VAL A 90 -27.64 2.82 -4.27
CA VAL A 90 -28.21 4.16 -4.53
C VAL A 90 -28.70 4.19 -5.97
N SER A 91 -29.99 4.44 -6.19
CA SER A 91 -30.53 4.66 -7.54
C SER A 91 -29.96 5.95 -8.15
N GLY A 92 -29.69 5.94 -9.46
CA GLY A 92 -29.17 7.11 -10.20
C GLY A 92 -27.64 7.18 -10.31
N PHE A 93 -27.10 8.39 -10.47
CA PHE A 93 -25.67 8.68 -10.76
C PHE A 93 -24.69 8.06 -9.75
N MET A 94 -25.10 7.93 -8.48
CA MET A 94 -24.27 7.35 -7.41
C MET A 94 -23.97 5.85 -7.61
N ASN A 95 -24.78 5.13 -8.40
CA ASN A 95 -24.58 3.70 -8.67
C ASN A 95 -23.34 3.45 -9.56
N LEU A 96 -22.94 4.42 -10.39
CA LEU A 96 -21.68 4.34 -11.15
C LEU A 96 -20.47 4.89 -10.37
N LEU A 97 -20.70 5.88 -9.51
CA LEU A 97 -19.63 6.63 -8.85
C LEU A 97 -18.96 5.81 -7.74
N SER A 98 -19.72 5.04 -6.96
CA SER A 98 -19.18 4.21 -5.87
C SER A 98 -18.22 3.10 -6.38
N PRO A 99 -18.59 2.26 -7.37
CA PRO A 99 -17.68 1.25 -7.91
C PRO A 99 -16.47 1.84 -8.65
N ALA A 100 -16.64 2.97 -9.34
CA ALA A 100 -15.53 3.67 -9.98
C ALA A 100 -14.52 4.22 -8.95
N MET A 101 -14.99 4.80 -7.85
CA MET A 101 -14.12 5.23 -6.75
C MET A 101 -13.39 4.05 -6.11
N LEU A 102 -14.07 2.92 -5.90
CA LEU A 102 -13.44 1.69 -5.39
C LEU A 102 -12.29 1.22 -6.30
N LEU A 103 -12.51 1.20 -7.62
CA LEU A 103 -11.49 0.83 -8.61
C LEU A 103 -10.31 1.81 -8.58
N LEU A 104 -10.57 3.12 -8.54
CA LEU A 104 -9.53 4.14 -8.46
C LEU A 104 -8.71 4.03 -7.17
N THR A 105 -9.37 3.83 -6.03
CA THR A 105 -8.70 3.59 -4.74
C THR A 105 -7.84 2.33 -4.81
N PHE A 106 -8.34 1.24 -5.39
CA PHE A 106 -7.60 -0.01 -5.56
C PHE A 106 -6.34 0.17 -6.44
N LEU A 107 -6.45 0.90 -7.54
CA LEU A 107 -5.32 1.23 -8.40
C LEU A 107 -4.30 2.11 -7.67
N TYR A 108 -4.77 3.10 -6.91
CA TYR A 108 -3.90 3.97 -6.12
C TYR A 108 -3.19 3.19 -5.00
N GLU A 109 -3.90 2.30 -4.32
CA GLU A 109 -3.34 1.38 -3.33
C GLU A 109 -2.26 0.48 -3.95
N THR A 110 -2.54 -0.07 -5.14
CA THR A 110 -1.56 -0.87 -5.90
C THR A 110 -0.29 -0.07 -6.21
N MET A 111 -0.42 1.20 -6.60
CA MET A 111 0.75 2.06 -6.88
C MET A 111 1.59 2.29 -5.61
N VAL A 112 0.95 2.60 -4.48
CA VAL A 112 1.65 2.81 -3.20
C VAL A 112 2.42 1.55 -2.78
N PHE A 113 1.82 0.36 -2.93
CA PHE A 113 2.51 -0.89 -2.59
C PHE A 113 3.58 -1.28 -3.60
N ALA A 114 3.38 -1.02 -4.89
CA ALA A 114 4.42 -1.22 -5.88
C ALA A 114 5.66 -0.36 -5.60
N ASP A 115 5.45 0.90 -5.20
CA ASP A 115 6.52 1.81 -4.78
C ASP A 115 7.21 1.34 -3.50
N LEU A 116 6.44 0.89 -2.50
CA LEU A 116 6.99 0.28 -1.28
C LEU A 116 7.88 -0.92 -1.60
N LEU A 117 7.41 -1.86 -2.43
CA LEU A 117 8.19 -3.04 -2.83
C LEU A 117 9.43 -2.64 -3.63
N ASN A 118 9.33 -1.66 -4.53
CA ASN A 118 10.47 -1.16 -5.29
C ASN A 118 11.53 -0.53 -4.38
N MET A 119 11.09 0.17 -3.35
CA MET A 119 11.96 0.70 -2.33
C MET A 119 12.65 -0.41 -1.54
N THR A 120 11.91 -1.42 -1.10
CA THR A 120 12.48 -2.58 -0.41
C THR A 120 13.53 -3.30 -1.27
N VAL A 121 13.30 -3.42 -2.58
CA VAL A 121 14.30 -3.97 -3.53
C VAL A 121 15.60 -3.15 -3.50
N ARG A 122 15.53 -1.82 -3.46
CA ARG A 122 16.73 -0.97 -3.37
C ARG A 122 17.47 -1.17 -2.04
N LEU A 123 16.75 -1.18 -0.93
CA LEU A 123 17.32 -1.44 0.40
C LEU A 123 18.04 -2.79 0.46
N TYR A 124 17.49 -3.84 -0.16
CA TYR A 124 18.19 -5.12 -0.27
C TYR A 124 19.49 -5.02 -1.07
N LYS A 125 19.54 -4.23 -2.14
CA LYS A 125 20.77 -4.02 -2.92
C LYS A 125 21.83 -3.27 -2.13
N ASP A 126 21.42 -2.23 -1.39
CA ASP A 126 22.34 -1.40 -0.59
C ASP A 126 22.93 -2.18 0.59
N ASN A 127 22.19 -3.19 1.08
CA ASN A 127 22.62 -4.16 2.07
C ASN A 127 23.32 -5.40 1.46
N HIS A 128 23.70 -5.37 0.18
CA HIS A 128 24.38 -6.45 -0.55
C HIS A 128 23.62 -7.78 -0.65
N GLU A 129 22.31 -7.80 -0.38
CA GLU A 129 21.45 -8.99 -0.47
C GLU A 129 20.82 -9.15 -1.86
N ILE A 130 21.66 -9.20 -2.90
CA ILE A 130 21.24 -9.16 -4.32
C ILE A 130 20.22 -10.26 -4.68
N LYS A 131 20.41 -11.49 -4.19
CA LYS A 131 19.48 -12.61 -4.45
C LYS A 131 18.06 -12.32 -3.96
N LYS A 132 17.92 -11.69 -2.79
CA LYS A 132 16.61 -11.31 -2.23
C LYS A 132 16.02 -10.11 -2.98
N ALA A 133 16.85 -9.14 -3.36
CA ALA A 133 16.43 -8.01 -4.18
C ALA A 133 15.83 -8.46 -5.53
N ASP A 134 16.48 -9.40 -6.22
CA ASP A 134 16.03 -9.90 -7.52
C ASP A 134 14.76 -10.74 -7.40
N LYS A 135 14.64 -11.57 -6.36
CA LYS A 135 13.40 -12.29 -6.06
C LYS A 135 12.25 -11.31 -5.83
N LEU A 136 12.43 -10.33 -4.94
CA LEU A 136 11.40 -9.34 -4.63
C LEU A 136 11.03 -8.48 -5.85
N ARG A 137 11.99 -8.17 -6.73
CA ARG A 137 11.72 -7.48 -8.00
C ARG A 137 10.80 -8.30 -8.91
N LYS A 138 11.00 -9.61 -9.00
CA LYS A 138 10.12 -10.51 -9.77
C LYS A 138 8.74 -10.59 -9.12
N ASP A 139 8.69 -10.78 -7.81
CA ASP A 139 7.45 -10.86 -7.04
C ASP A 139 6.62 -9.57 -7.17
N ARG A 140 7.27 -8.39 -7.12
CA ARG A 140 6.64 -7.09 -7.39
C ARG A 140 6.04 -7.00 -8.80
N MET A 141 6.78 -7.44 -9.82
CA MET A 141 6.28 -7.43 -11.19
C MET A 141 5.04 -8.32 -11.34
N LEU A 142 5.05 -9.49 -10.69
CA LEU A 142 3.91 -10.40 -10.66
C LEU A 142 2.71 -9.78 -9.91
N TYR A 143 2.95 -9.12 -8.78
CA TYR A 143 1.95 -8.33 -8.06
C TYR A 143 1.30 -7.28 -8.95
N ILE A 144 2.08 -6.43 -9.63
CA ILE A 144 1.52 -5.40 -10.53
C ILE A 144 0.67 -6.03 -11.64
N LYS A 145 1.15 -7.10 -12.28
CA LYS A 145 0.41 -7.80 -13.33
C LYS A 145 -0.92 -8.36 -12.82
N LEU A 146 -0.92 -9.04 -11.67
CA LEU A 146 -2.13 -9.58 -11.06
C LEU A 146 -3.10 -8.48 -10.63
N SER A 147 -2.61 -7.34 -10.15
CA SER A 147 -3.45 -6.19 -9.78
C SER A 147 -4.15 -5.63 -11.00
N LEU A 148 -3.44 -5.50 -12.13
CA LEU A 148 -4.03 -5.01 -13.38
C LEU A 148 -5.09 -5.96 -13.90
N VAL A 149 -4.85 -7.28 -13.87
CA VAL A 149 -5.86 -8.27 -14.23
C VAL A 149 -7.08 -8.16 -13.32
N LEU A 150 -6.86 -8.04 -12.01
CA LEU A 150 -7.94 -7.88 -11.03
C LEU A 150 -8.72 -6.58 -11.25
N ALA A 151 -8.06 -5.49 -11.60
CA ALA A 151 -8.70 -4.22 -11.95
C ALA A 151 -9.63 -4.36 -13.16
N VAL A 152 -9.23 -5.13 -14.18
CA VAL A 152 -10.09 -5.43 -15.34
C VAL A 152 -11.30 -6.26 -14.92
N ILE A 153 -11.10 -7.31 -14.10
CA ILE A 153 -12.22 -8.13 -13.58
C ILE A 153 -13.17 -7.28 -12.75
N TYR A 154 -12.65 -6.36 -11.94
CA TYR A 154 -13.43 -5.41 -11.15
C TYR A 154 -14.23 -4.45 -12.05
N GLY A 155 -13.64 -3.98 -13.15
CA GLY A 155 -14.35 -3.20 -14.16
C GLY A 155 -15.48 -3.99 -14.82
N LEU A 156 -15.27 -5.28 -15.11
CA LEU A 156 -16.32 -6.16 -15.65
C LEU A 156 -17.43 -6.44 -14.63
N SER A 157 -17.12 -6.48 -13.34
CA SER A 157 -18.13 -6.69 -12.28
C SER A 157 -19.11 -5.52 -12.14
N MET A 158 -18.78 -4.35 -12.70
CA MET A 158 -19.69 -3.20 -12.79
C MET A 158 -20.84 -3.42 -13.79
N ILE A 159 -20.74 -4.43 -14.67
CA ILE A 159 -21.83 -4.79 -15.58
C ILE A 159 -22.89 -5.58 -14.78
N PRO A 160 -24.17 -5.13 -14.72
CA PRO A 160 -25.17 -5.73 -13.84
C PRO A 160 -25.33 -7.25 -14.02
N ALA A 161 -25.32 -7.74 -15.26
CA ALA A 161 -25.45 -9.17 -15.58
C ALA A 161 -24.29 -10.03 -15.05
N LEU A 162 -23.11 -9.44 -14.82
CA LEU A 162 -21.90 -10.14 -14.34
C LEU A 162 -21.63 -9.90 -12.85
N SER A 163 -22.25 -8.87 -12.27
CA SER A 163 -21.98 -8.39 -10.90
C SER A 163 -22.14 -9.47 -9.82
N ILE A 164 -23.21 -10.27 -9.88
CA ILE A 164 -23.51 -11.31 -8.87
C ILE A 164 -22.37 -12.34 -8.77
N TRP A 165 -21.81 -12.75 -9.91
CA TRP A 165 -20.76 -13.76 -9.96
C TRP A 165 -19.39 -13.14 -9.68
N LEU A 166 -19.10 -11.99 -10.28
CA LEU A 166 -17.77 -11.39 -10.23
C LEU A 166 -17.48 -10.63 -8.94
N ASN A 167 -18.47 -10.07 -8.24
CA ASN A 167 -18.21 -9.29 -7.02
C ASN A 167 -17.61 -10.17 -5.91
N TYR A 168 -18.16 -11.36 -5.67
CA TYR A 168 -17.60 -12.28 -4.68
C TYR A 168 -16.20 -12.77 -5.08
N SER A 169 -15.99 -13.09 -6.36
CA SER A 169 -14.67 -13.45 -6.86
C SER A 169 -13.66 -12.32 -6.68
N CYS A 170 -14.04 -11.06 -6.97
CA CYS A 170 -13.20 -9.89 -6.77
C CYS A 170 -12.82 -9.71 -5.31
N MET A 171 -13.76 -9.87 -4.37
CA MET A 171 -13.49 -9.77 -2.93
C MET A 171 -12.48 -10.84 -2.49
N ILE A 172 -12.68 -12.10 -2.88
CA ILE A 172 -11.78 -13.21 -2.52
C ILE A 172 -10.39 -12.99 -3.12
N LEU A 173 -10.31 -12.64 -4.41
CA LEU A 173 -9.04 -12.39 -5.08
C LEU A 173 -8.28 -11.19 -4.49
N THR A 174 -8.99 -10.12 -4.14
CA THR A 174 -8.40 -8.95 -3.46
C THR A 174 -7.85 -9.34 -2.09
N LEU A 175 -8.59 -10.15 -1.33
CA LEU A 175 -8.14 -10.65 -0.03
C LEU A 175 -6.88 -11.52 -0.18
N LEU A 176 -6.89 -12.48 -1.11
CA LEU A 176 -5.73 -13.32 -1.41
C LEU A 176 -4.51 -12.49 -1.82
N MET A 177 -4.74 -11.43 -2.60
CA MET A 177 -3.69 -10.52 -3.04
C MET A 177 -3.09 -9.72 -1.88
N LYS A 178 -3.92 -9.21 -0.96
CA LYS A 178 -3.45 -8.53 0.26
C LYS A 178 -2.72 -9.48 1.21
N LEU A 179 -3.19 -10.73 1.35
CA LEU A 179 -2.50 -11.77 2.11
C LEU A 179 -1.12 -12.08 1.51
N TRP A 180 -1.05 -12.24 0.20
CA TRP A 180 0.20 -12.52 -0.49
C TRP A 180 1.20 -11.36 -0.36
N LEU A 181 0.75 -10.11 -0.53
CA LEU A 181 1.57 -8.92 -0.29
C LEU A 181 2.08 -8.84 1.16
N SER A 182 1.22 -9.14 2.13
CA SER A 182 1.58 -9.22 3.56
C SER A 182 2.68 -10.27 3.82
N LEU A 183 2.60 -11.43 3.17
CA LEU A 183 3.64 -12.47 3.24
C LEU A 183 4.97 -12.04 2.60
N MET A 184 4.92 -11.32 1.47
CA MET A 184 6.15 -10.77 0.85
C MET A 184 6.88 -9.85 1.83
N LEU A 185 6.15 -8.93 2.48
CA LEU A 185 6.71 -7.96 3.41
C LEU A 185 7.12 -8.59 4.75
N GLN A 186 6.50 -9.71 5.17
CA GLN A 186 6.95 -10.46 6.34
C GLN A 186 8.35 -11.04 6.18
N ASN A 187 8.69 -11.51 4.97
CA ASN A 187 10.04 -12.00 4.70
C ASN A 187 11.07 -10.86 4.79
N THR A 188 10.63 -9.63 4.50
CA THR A 188 11.42 -8.42 4.68
C THR A 188 11.57 -8.01 6.13
N SER A 189 10.51 -8.04 6.93
CA SER A 189 10.59 -7.68 8.36
C SER A 189 11.54 -8.57 9.17
N LYS A 190 11.76 -9.82 8.72
CA LYS A 190 12.71 -10.76 9.34
C LYS A 190 14.17 -10.47 8.99
N THR A 191 14.43 -9.57 8.06
CA THR A 191 15.78 -9.21 7.65
C THR A 191 16.15 -7.87 8.28
N ASN A 192 17.32 -7.80 8.93
CA ASN A 192 17.86 -6.55 9.48
C ASN A 192 18.39 -5.67 8.32
N LEU A 193 17.49 -4.96 7.66
CA LEU A 193 17.87 -3.98 6.64
C LEU A 193 18.36 -2.71 7.32
N ILE A 194 19.63 -2.39 7.13
CA ILE A 194 20.25 -1.16 7.63
C ILE A 194 19.95 -0.05 6.61
N PHE A 195 19.45 1.07 7.10
CA PHE A 195 19.41 2.30 6.33
C PHE A 195 20.82 2.88 6.37
N LYS A 196 21.61 2.67 5.31
CA LYS A 196 22.86 3.42 5.16
C LYS A 196 22.47 4.88 4.93
N GLU A 197 23.00 5.78 5.76
CA GLU A 197 23.10 7.18 5.34
C GLU A 197 23.77 7.19 3.96
N ASP A 198 23.35 8.08 3.07
CA ASP A 198 24.16 8.40 1.90
C ASP A 198 25.49 8.98 2.45
N GLU A 199 26.47 8.11 2.78
CA GLU A 199 27.85 8.49 3.11
C GLU A 199 28.45 9.32 1.97
N VAL A 200 27.89 9.19 0.77
CA VAL A 200 28.13 10.04 -0.39
C VAL A 200 27.94 11.53 -0.08
N ILE A 201 26.99 11.94 0.78
CA ILE A 201 26.78 13.36 1.07
C ILE A 201 27.81 13.89 2.09
N LYS A 202 28.28 13.06 3.02
CA LYS A 202 29.37 13.46 3.94
C LYS A 202 30.71 13.48 3.22
N GLU A 203 30.95 12.55 2.31
CA GLU A 203 32.18 12.48 1.51
C GLU A 203 32.22 13.58 0.42
N GLU A 204 31.10 13.91 -0.23
CA GLU A 204 30.99 15.04 -1.16
C GLU A 204 31.07 16.40 -0.45
N ALA A 205 30.47 16.56 0.73
CA ALA A 205 30.61 17.78 1.52
C ALA A 205 32.04 17.96 2.07
N PHE A 206 32.67 16.88 2.53
CA PHE A 206 34.05 16.88 3.00
C PHE A 206 35.06 17.12 1.86
N ASN A 207 34.78 16.59 0.66
CA ASN A 207 35.62 16.85 -0.52
C ASN A 207 35.42 18.26 -1.07
N MET A 208 34.22 18.85 -0.99
CA MET A 208 34.01 20.25 -1.38
C MET A 208 34.68 21.23 -0.40
N GLU A 209 34.66 20.95 0.90
CA GLU A 209 35.31 21.79 1.93
C GLU A 209 36.85 21.72 1.89
N ASN A 210 37.42 20.62 1.39
CA ASN A 210 38.87 20.48 1.19
C ASN A 210 39.37 21.01 -0.17
N VAL A 211 38.48 21.31 -1.11
CA VAL A 211 38.82 21.95 -2.40
C VAL A 211 38.79 23.48 -2.29
N GLU A 212 38.13 24.03 -1.26
CA GLU A 212 38.08 25.48 -0.97
C GLU A 212 39.15 25.97 0.03
N LYS A 213 40.07 25.10 0.48
CA LYS A 213 41.27 25.46 1.28
C LYS A 213 42.54 25.29 0.48
#